data_AF-A0A8S9L7K2-F1
#
_entry.id   AF-A0A8S9L7K2-F1
#
_cell.length_a   1.000
_cell.length_b   1.000
_cell.length_c   1.000
_cell.angle_alpha   90.00
_cell.angle_beta   90.00
_cell.angle_gamma   90.00
#
_symmetry.space_group_name_H-M   'P 1'
#
loop_
_entity.id
_entity.type
_entity.pdbx_description
1 polymer ?
#
loop_
_entity_poly.entity_id
_entity_poly.type
_entity_poly.pdbx_seq_one_letter_code
_entity_poly.pdbx_strand_id
1 'polypeptide(L)'
;MPTIKANVNEACLREYNPTEFEMPDIALCMIPSMPSMCVKKCRETREGAKGGKCEFGEYPDDVKCFCDYCFADPTPLLITKPTDA
;
A
#
# COMPACT_ATOMS: atom_id res chain seq x y z
N MET A 1 -17.64 22.10 19.27
CA MET A 1 -16.98 22.02 17.94
C MET A 1 -17.22 20.63 17.40
N PRO A 2 -17.83 20.44 16.22
CA PRO A 2 -17.98 19.10 15.68
C PRO A 2 -16.60 18.59 15.26
N THR A 3 -16.16 17.49 15.86
CA THR A 3 -14.99 16.75 15.38
C THR A 3 -15.37 16.16 14.04
N ILE A 4 -14.93 16.80 12.96
CA ILE A 4 -14.98 16.21 11.63
C ILE A 4 -14.21 14.89 11.74
N LYS A 5 -14.92 13.75 11.71
CA LYS A 5 -14.30 12.45 11.53
C LYS A 5 -13.78 12.43 10.09
N ALA A 6 -12.65 13.09 9.84
CA ALA A 6 -11.82 12.72 8.70
C ALA A 6 -11.62 11.22 8.84
N ASN A 7 -12.04 10.45 7.83
CA ASN A 7 -12.09 9.01 7.91
C ASN A 7 -10.74 8.54 8.43
N VAL A 8 -10.71 7.73 9.49
CA VAL A 8 -9.46 7.24 10.08
C VAL A 8 -8.57 6.56 9.02
N ASN A 9 -9.19 6.04 7.95
CA ASN A 9 -8.54 5.55 6.74
C ASN A 9 -7.74 6.60 5.96
N GLU A 10 -8.20 7.85 5.84
CA GLU A 10 -7.45 8.93 5.16
C GLU A 10 -6.22 9.37 5.96
N ALA A 11 -6.26 9.22 7.29
CA ALA A 11 -5.08 9.47 8.13
C ALA A 11 -4.00 8.38 7.94
N CYS A 12 -4.40 7.17 7.55
CA CYS A 12 -3.55 5.99 7.44
C CYS A 12 -3.08 5.69 6.02
N LEU A 13 -3.90 5.96 5.00
CA LEU A 13 -3.60 5.74 3.60
C LEU A 13 -3.25 7.06 2.92
N ARG A 14 -2.08 7.10 2.28
CA ARG A 14 -1.67 8.24 1.46
C ARG A 14 -1.28 7.76 0.08
N GLU A 15 -1.61 8.51 -0.96
CA GLU A 15 -1.18 8.19 -2.31
C GLU A 15 0.34 8.03 -2.38
N TYR A 16 0.80 7.00 -3.10
CA TYR A 16 2.22 6.79 -3.36
C TYR A 16 2.83 7.99 -4.08
N ASN A 17 2.07 8.57 -5.02
CA ASN A 17 2.43 9.74 -5.84
C ASN A 17 3.85 9.61 -6.43
N PRO A 18 4.03 8.77 -7.46
CA PRO A 18 5.34 8.45 -8.00
C PRO A 18 6.04 9.70 -8.57
N THR A 19 7.32 9.86 -8.24
CA THR A 19 8.20 10.83 -8.91
C THR A 19 8.58 10.37 -10.33
N GLU A 20 9.17 11.26 -11.14
CA GLU A 20 9.54 10.96 -12.54
C GLU A 20 10.44 9.71 -12.72
N PHE A 21 11.18 9.31 -11.69
CA PHE A 21 12.08 8.16 -11.70
C PHE A 21 11.49 6.90 -11.04
N GLU A 22 10.31 7.02 -10.42
CA GLU A 22 9.63 5.89 -9.79
C GLU A 22 8.68 5.21 -10.78
N MET A 23 8.37 3.94 -10.50
CA MET A 23 7.40 3.21 -11.31
C MET A 23 5.99 3.82 -11.12
N PRO A 24 5.19 3.93 -12.20
CA PRO A 24 3.83 4.44 -12.11
C PRO A 24 2.93 3.48 -11.32
N ASP A 25 1.84 4.00 -10.75
CA ASP A 25 0.88 3.24 -9.92
C ASP A 25 0.39 1.97 -10.63
N ILE A 26 0.14 2.05 -11.94
CA ILE A 26 -0.26 0.91 -12.76
C ILE A 26 0.76 -0.23 -12.77
N ALA A 27 2.06 0.09 -12.88
CA ALA A 27 3.10 -0.92 -12.82
C ALA A 27 3.19 -1.53 -11.42
N LEU A 28 3.08 -0.71 -10.37
CA LEU A 28 3.13 -1.18 -8.99
C LEU A 28 1.99 -2.13 -8.62
N CYS A 29 0.83 -1.97 -9.26
CA CYS A 29 -0.37 -2.73 -8.97
C CYS A 29 -0.62 -3.91 -9.91
N MET A 30 -0.13 -3.86 -11.15
CA MET A 30 -0.32 -4.94 -12.12
C MET A 30 0.83 -5.96 -12.18
N ILE A 31 2.03 -5.61 -11.69
CA ILE A 31 3.15 -6.57 -11.67
C ILE A 31 2.84 -7.72 -10.68
N PRO A 32 2.75 -8.99 -11.16
CA PRO A 32 2.44 -10.12 -10.30
C PRO A 32 3.61 -10.41 -9.37
N SER A 33 3.50 -9.98 -8.11
CA SER A 33 4.50 -10.23 -7.07
C SER A 33 3.84 -10.34 -5.69
N MET A 34 4.45 -11.10 -4.78
CA MET A 34 3.97 -11.31 -3.40
C MET A 34 5.07 -10.89 -2.41
N PRO A 35 4.85 -9.92 -1.51
CA PRO A 35 3.75 -8.94 -1.55
C PRO A 35 3.85 -8.08 -2.83
N SER A 36 2.78 -7.32 -3.13
CA SER A 36 2.70 -6.50 -4.35
C SER A 36 3.85 -5.48 -4.45
N MET A 37 4.14 -4.99 -5.66
CA MET A 37 5.16 -3.96 -5.84
C MET A 37 4.77 -2.65 -5.17
N CYS A 38 3.47 -2.33 -5.09
CA CYS A 38 2.95 -1.23 -4.28
C CYS A 38 3.37 -1.35 -2.80
N VAL A 39 3.16 -2.51 -2.17
CA VAL A 39 3.60 -2.76 -0.77
C VAL A 39 5.11 -2.59 -0.63
N LYS A 40 5.88 -3.19 -1.55
CA LYS A 40 7.35 -3.14 -1.50
C LYS A 40 7.86 -1.72 -1.63
N LYS A 41 7.38 -0.96 -2.62
CA LYS A 41 7.83 0.42 -2.85
C LYS A 41 7.39 1.39 -1.78
N CYS A 42 6.18 1.26 -1.24
CA CYS A 42 5.79 2.04 -0.07
C CYS A 42 6.77 1.85 1.09
N ARG A 43 7.10 0.60 1.44
CA ARG A 43 8.08 0.31 2.51
C ARG A 43 9.49 0.81 2.22
N GLU A 44 9.90 0.82 0.95
CA GLU A 44 11.25 1.21 0.53
C GLU A 44 11.42 2.74 0.41
N THR A 45 10.42 3.46 -0.10
CA THR A 45 10.58 4.86 -0.53
C THR A 45 9.74 5.85 0.26
N ARG A 46 8.82 5.39 1.12
CA ARG A 46 7.98 6.24 1.96
C ARG A 46 8.26 5.93 3.43
N GLU A 47 8.99 6.82 4.08
CA GLU A 47 9.41 6.64 5.47
C GLU A 47 8.22 6.42 6.41
N GLY A 48 8.26 5.34 7.18
CA GLY A 48 7.19 4.97 8.13
C GLY A 48 6.02 4.21 7.51
N ALA A 49 5.99 3.99 6.19
CA ALA A 49 4.98 3.14 5.57
C ALA A 49 5.20 1.67 5.95
N LYS A 50 4.12 0.98 6.31
CA LYS A 50 4.10 -0.42 6.74
C LYS A 50 3.50 -1.34 5.68
N GLY A 51 2.73 -0.81 4.75
CA GLY A 51 2.05 -1.56 3.70
C GLY A 51 1.75 -0.71 2.47
N GLY A 52 0.98 -1.29 1.55
CA GLY A 52 0.51 -0.62 0.37
C GLY A 52 -0.75 -1.29 -0.16
N LYS A 53 -1.69 -0.51 -0.67
CA LYS A 53 -2.97 -0.97 -1.20
C LYS A 53 -3.15 -0.42 -2.61
N CYS A 54 -3.55 -1.29 -3.53
CA CYS A 54 -3.97 -0.88 -4.86
C CYS A 54 -5.47 -0.68 -4.87
N GLU A 55 -5.92 0.50 -5.32
CA GLU A 55 -7.33 0.76 -5.61
C GLU A 55 -7.50 0.93 -7.11
N PHE A 56 -8.40 0.15 -7.68
CA PHE A 56 -8.75 0.19 -9.09
C PHE A 56 -10.03 1.01 -9.24
N GLY A 57 -9.96 2.03 -10.09
CA GLY A 57 -11.09 2.87 -10.48
C GLY A 57 -11.98 2.19 -11.52
N GLU A 58 -12.82 3.00 -12.15
CA GLU A 58 -13.76 2.56 -13.19
C GLU A 58 -13.04 2.07 -14.45
N TYR A 59 -11.89 2.68 -14.79
CA TYR A 59 -11.06 2.31 -15.92
C TYR A 59 -9.83 1.50 -15.48
N PRO A 60 -9.30 0.61 -16.35
CA PRO A 60 -8.13 -0.23 -16.04
C PRO A 60 -6.88 0.60 -15.68
N ASP A 61 -6.81 1.80 -16.24
CA ASP A 61 -5.69 2.73 -16.16
C ASP A 61 -5.77 3.59 -14.88
N ASP A 62 -6.98 3.70 -14.31
CA ASP A 62 -7.29 4.48 -13.12
C ASP A 62 -6.96 3.68 -11.86
N VAL A 63 -5.73 3.20 -11.78
CA VAL A 63 -5.23 2.47 -10.62
C VAL A 63 -4.30 3.35 -9.81
N LYS A 64 -4.50 3.33 -8.50
CA LYS A 64 -3.72 4.10 -7.53
C LYS A 64 -3.10 3.18 -6.49
N CYS A 65 -1.83 3.40 -6.21
CA CYS A 65 -1.15 2.82 -5.07
C CYS A 65 -1.25 3.78 -3.88
N PHE A 66 -1.71 3.27 -2.74
CA PHE A 66 -1.77 4.00 -1.48
C PHE A 66 -0.85 3.32 -0.46
N CYS A 67 0.04 4.07 0.17
CA CYS A 67 0.87 3.59 1.27
C CYS A 67 0.10 3.60 2.58
N ASP A 68 0.14 2.48 3.29
CA ASP A 68 -0.47 2.32 4.61
C ASP A 68 0.57 2.53 5.71
N TYR A 69 0.34 3.52 6.57
CA TYR A 69 1.20 3.86 7.71
C TYR A 69 0.71 3.27 9.03
N CYS A 70 -0.55 2.84 9.08
CA CYS A 70 -1.17 2.35 10.31
C CYS A 70 -1.00 0.83 10.42
N PHE A 71 -1.29 0.11 9.35
CA PHE A 71 -1.30 -1.35 9.33
C PHE A 71 -0.23 -1.88 8.38
N ALA A 72 0.57 -2.83 8.89
CA ALA A 72 1.37 -3.64 7.99
C ALA A 72 0.39 -4.54 7.23
N ASP A 73 0.53 -4.58 5.90
CA ASP A 73 -0.26 -5.51 5.09
C ASP A 73 -0.10 -6.92 5.69
N PRO A 74 -1.19 -7.58 6.12
CA PRO A 74 -1.11 -8.85 6.79
C PRO A 74 -0.86 -9.97 5.78
N THR A 75 -0.43 -9.68 4.53
CA THR A 75 0.03 -10.69 3.58
C THR A 75 0.87 -11.68 4.39
N PRO A 76 0.33 -12.89 4.67
CA PRO A 76 1.08 -13.81 5.47
C PRO A 76 2.29 -14.12 4.63
N LEU A 77 3.48 -13.89 5.19
CA LEU A 77 4.53 -14.86 4.97
C LEU A 77 3.86 -16.18 5.33
N LEU A 78 3.37 -16.96 4.36
CA LEU A 78 2.89 -18.33 4.54
C LEU A 78 4.09 -19.25 4.90
N ILE A 79 5.00 -18.73 5.71
CA ILE A 79 6.16 -19.36 6.30
C ILE A 79 6.36 -18.83 7.73
N THR A 80 5.30 -18.44 8.45
CA THR A 80 5.31 -18.76 9.88
C THR A 80 4.82 -20.19 10.00
N LYS A 81 5.76 -21.13 9.90
CA LYS A 81 5.59 -22.42 10.57
C LYS A 81 5.11 -22.12 12.00
N PRO A 82 4.13 -22.87 12.53
CA PRO A 82 3.69 -22.70 13.89
C PRO A 82 4.87 -22.88 14.85
N THR A 83 4.95 -21.92 15.77
CA THR A 83 5.63 -21.86 17.06
C THR A 83 6.34 -23.14 17.54
N ASP A 84 7.62 -22.98 17.90
CA ASP A 84 8.38 -23.87 18.78
C ASP A 84 7.56 -24.28 20.01
N ALA A 85 7.37 -25.58 20.21
CA ALA A 85 7.04 -26.22 21.48
C ALA A 85 7.73 -27.59 21.55
#